data_AF-A0ABD7MAA3-F1
#
_entry.id   AF-A0ABD7MAA3-F1
#
_cell.length_a   1.000
_cell.length_b   1.000
_cell.length_c   1.000
_cell.angle_alpha   90.00
_cell.angle_beta   90.00
_cell.angle_gamma   90.00
#
_symmetry.space_group_name_H-M   'P 1'
#
loop_
_entity.id
_entity.type
_entity.pdbx_description
1 polymer ?
#
loop_
_entity_poly.entity_id
_entity_poly.type
_entity_poly.pdbx_seq_one_letter_code
_entity_poly.pdbx_strand_id
1 'polypeptide(L)' 'MSKNRGQAPTQHRADQALLVAWGGVTRPAELEFKRDRTTMRIWDADALLDQLFLTYDRLTASTRARIPLQQVWVLEDEG' A
#
# COMPACT_ATOMS: atom_id res chain seq x y z
N MET A 1 29.31 31.09 23.25
CA MET A 1 28.91 30.66 21.89
C MET A 1 29.00 29.14 21.82
N SER A 2 27.88 28.42 21.94
CA SER A 2 27.86 26.94 21.85
C SER A 2 27.27 26.55 20.50
N LYS A 3 28.07 25.88 19.66
CA LYS A 3 27.73 25.52 18.27
C LYS A 3 26.94 24.20 18.31
N ASN A 4 25.64 24.27 18.10
CA ASN A 4 24.76 23.11 18.08
C ASN A 4 25.07 22.27 16.82
N ARG A 5 25.59 21.06 16.99
CA ARG A 5 25.82 20.11 15.89
C ARG A 5 24.46 19.64 15.40
N GLY A 6 24.09 19.99 14.18
CA GLY A 6 22.90 19.48 13.51
C GLY A 6 22.95 17.95 13.43
N GLN A 7 21.89 17.29 13.90
CA GLN A 7 21.69 15.86 13.69
C GLN A 7 21.39 15.65 12.20
N ALA A 8 22.13 14.75 11.55
CA ALA A 8 21.80 14.31 10.20
C ALA A 8 20.49 13.51 10.25
N PRO A 9 19.53 13.73 9.33
CA PRO A 9 18.29 12.96 9.31
C PRO A 9 18.62 11.48 9.10
N THR A 10 18.11 10.62 9.98
CA THR A 10 18.22 9.17 9.83
C THR A 10 17.40 8.73 8.62
N GLN A 11 18.09 8.36 7.54
CA GLN A 11 17.46 7.75 6.38
C GLN A 11 16.94 6.35 6.75
N HIS A 12 15.62 6.22 6.93
CA HIS A 12 14.98 4.93 7.13
C HIS A 12 14.99 4.17 5.80
N ARG A 13 15.93 3.23 5.64
CA ARG A 13 16.05 2.41 4.44
C ARG A 13 15.05 1.25 4.57
N ALA A 14 13.91 1.35 3.89
CA ALA A 14 12.97 0.24 3.78
C ALA A 14 13.44 -0.71 2.67
N ASP A 15 13.38 -2.03 2.92
CA ASP A 15 13.72 -3.05 1.92
C ASP A 15 12.66 -3.12 0.79
N GLN A 16 11.45 -2.65 1.08
CA GLN A 16 10.32 -2.61 0.15
C GLN A 16 9.50 -1.32 0.34
N ALA A 17 9.00 -0.77 -0.76
CA ALA A 17 8.09 0.37 -0.75
C ALA A 17 6.82 0.10 -1.56
N LEU A 18 5.68 0.62 -1.11
CA LEU A 18 4.41 0.62 -1.83
C LEU A 18 3.89 2.06 -1.94
N LEU A 19 3.73 2.55 -3.17
CA LEU A 19 3.04 3.82 -3.44
C LEU A 19 1.59 3.52 -3.87
N VAL A 20 0.62 4.27 -3.33
CA VAL A 20 -0.78 4.13 -3.70
C VAL A 20 -1.27 5.44 -4.32
N ALA A 21 -1.72 5.39 -5.57
CA ALA A 21 -2.27 6.51 -6.30
C ALA A 21 -3.80 6.48 -6.28
N TRP A 22 -4.41 7.11 -5.29
CA TRP A 22 -5.87 7.13 -5.09
C TRP A 22 -6.66 7.82 -6.21
N GLY A 23 -6.04 8.79 -6.90
CA GLY A 23 -6.64 9.51 -8.04
C GLY A 23 -6.43 8.84 -9.40
N GLY A 24 -5.96 7.58 -9.41
CA GLY A 24 -5.55 6.87 -10.61
C GLY A 24 -4.11 7.17 -11.02
N VAL A 25 -3.62 6.39 -11.98
CA VAL A 25 -2.27 6.50 -12.55
C VAL A 25 -2.40 6.88 -14.02
N THR A 26 -1.55 7.78 -14.52
CA THR A 26 -1.52 8.08 -15.96
C THR A 26 -0.86 6.92 -16.71
N ARG A 27 -1.35 6.60 -17.91
CA ARG A 27 -0.84 5.48 -18.72
C ARG A 27 0.70 5.48 -18.95
N PRO A 28 1.38 6.63 -19.13
CA PRO A 28 2.84 6.66 -19.17
C PRO A 28 3.49 6.25 -17.85
N ALA A 29 2.91 6.69 -16.71
CA ALA A 29 3.39 6.30 -15.39
C ALA A 29 3.23 4.78 -15.17
N GLU A 30 2.10 4.18 -15.57
CA GLU A 30 1.91 2.72 -15.52
C GLU A 30 3.00 1.94 -16.29
N LEU A 31 3.42 2.45 -17.46
CA LEU A 31 4.45 1.84 -18.30
C LEU A 31 5.84 1.94 -17.66
N GLU A 32 6.15 3.07 -17.05
CA GLU A 32 7.40 3.32 -16.33
C GLU A 32 7.52 2.41 -15.10
N PHE A 33 6.40 2.17 -14.39
CA PHE A 33 6.34 1.30 -13.20
C PHE A 33 6.60 -0.18 -13.48
N LYS A 34 6.48 -0.63 -14.73
CA LYS A 34 6.80 -2.01 -15.10
C LYS A 34 8.31 -2.25 -15.21
N ARG A 35 9.13 -1.20 -15.37
CA ARG A 35 10.58 -1.32 -15.60
C ARG A 35 11.41 -1.45 -14.30
N ASP A 36 11.00 -0.83 -13.20
CA ASP A 36 11.78 -0.76 -11.95
C ASP A 36 11.16 -1.58 -10.79
N ARG A 37 11.09 -2.90 -10.92
CA ARG A 37 10.32 -3.78 -10.02
C ARG A 37 11.07 -4.37 -8.81
N THR A 38 12.30 -3.95 -8.55
CA THR A 38 13.17 -4.71 -7.63
C THR A 38 12.99 -4.34 -6.15
N THR A 39 12.46 -3.15 -5.84
CA THR A 39 12.30 -2.66 -4.44
C THR A 39 11.02 -1.85 -4.19
N MET A 40 10.27 -1.46 -5.23
CA MET A 40 9.09 -0.60 -5.11
C MET A 40 7.93 -1.11 -5.97
N ARG A 41 6.73 -1.13 -5.41
CA ARG A 41 5.47 -1.39 -6.12
C ARG A 41 4.60 -0.14 -6.10
N ILE A 42 3.75 -0.02 -7.12
CA ILE A 42 2.77 1.06 -7.21
C ILE A 42 1.43 0.43 -7.53
N TRP A 43 0.42 0.79 -6.75
CA TRP A 43 -0.96 0.36 -6.89
C TRP A 43 -1.86 1.58 -7.09
N ASP A 44 -2.94 1.41 -7.85
CA ASP A 44 -4.10 2.27 -7.75
C ASP A 44 -4.98 1.83 -6.57
N ALA A 45 -6.13 2.48 -6.40
CA ALA A 45 -7.07 2.17 -5.32
C ALA A 45 -7.64 0.74 -5.44
N ASP A 46 -8.02 0.32 -6.65
CA ASP A 46 -8.65 -0.98 -6.88
C ASP A 46 -7.68 -2.12 -6.62
N ALA A 47 -6.46 -2.04 -7.15
CA ALA A 47 -5.42 -3.05 -6.92
C ALA A 47 -5.03 -3.16 -5.44
N LEU A 48 -5.04 -2.04 -4.70
CA LEU A 48 -4.84 -2.09 -3.25
C LEU A 48 -5.98 -2.83 -2.55
N LEU A 49 -7.23 -2.53 -2.88
CA LEU A 49 -8.40 -3.16 -2.27
C LEU A 49 -8.42 -4.66 -2.58
N ASP A 50 -8.19 -5.06 -3.82
CA ASP A 50 -8.13 -6.47 -4.22
C ASP A 50 -7.07 -7.25 -3.43
N GLN A 51 -5.85 -6.72 -3.36
CA GLN A 51 -4.77 -7.37 -2.62
C GLN A 51 -5.02 -7.36 -1.10
N LEU A 52 -5.63 -6.30 -0.58
CA LEU A 52 -6.03 -6.23 0.82
C LEU A 52 -7.04 -7.32 1.14
N PHE A 53 -8.09 -7.49 0.34
CA PHE A 53 -9.11 -8.51 0.56
C PHE A 53 -8.55 -9.93 0.43
N LEU A 54 -7.71 -10.19 -0.57
CA LEU A 54 -7.06 -11.50 -0.77
C LEU A 54 -6.12 -11.90 0.38
N THR A 55 -5.53 -10.92 1.06
CA THR A 55 -4.54 -11.16 2.13
C THR A 55 -5.03 -10.79 3.52
N TYR A 56 -6.30 -10.38 3.66
CA TYR A 56 -6.85 -9.82 4.89
C TYR A 56 -6.66 -10.76 6.09
N ASP A 57 -6.87 -12.06 5.87
CA ASP A 57 -6.71 -13.10 6.89
C ASP A 57 -5.27 -13.32 7.35
N ARG A 58 -4.29 -12.88 6.56
CA ARG A 58 -2.85 -12.95 6.89
C ARG A 58 -2.35 -11.70 7.61
N LEU A 59 -3.15 -10.63 7.66
CA LEU A 59 -2.77 -9.42 8.38
C LEU A 59 -2.67 -9.69 9.88
N THR A 60 -1.69 -9.04 10.51
CA THR A 60 -1.49 -9.07 11.97
C THR A 60 -2.74 -8.56 12.69
N ALA A 61 -2.98 -9.06 13.90
CA ALA A 61 -4.14 -8.65 14.71
C ALA A 61 -4.20 -7.12 14.93
N SER A 62 -3.05 -6.48 15.13
CA SER A 62 -2.95 -5.02 15.29
C SER A 62 -3.36 -4.25 14.04
N THR A 63 -3.00 -4.73 12.84
CA THR A 63 -3.42 -4.12 11.58
C THR A 63 -4.91 -4.35 11.32
N ARG A 64 -5.41 -5.56 11.58
CA ARG A 64 -6.83 -5.91 11.43
C ARG A 64 -7.73 -5.07 12.34
N ALA A 65 -7.28 -4.79 13.57
CA ALA A 65 -8.00 -3.94 14.51
C ALA A 65 -8.14 -2.48 14.02
N ARG A 66 -7.22 -2.00 13.19
CA ARG A 66 -7.27 -0.64 12.61
C ARG A 66 -8.17 -0.55 11.38
N ILE A 67 -8.43 -1.68 10.72
CA ILE A 67 -9.24 -1.77 9.51
C ILE A 67 -10.19 -2.96 9.67
N PRO A 68 -11.18 -2.91 10.58
CA PRO A 68 -12.09 -4.02 10.80
C PRO A 68 -13.05 -4.15 9.62
N LEU A 69 -12.89 -5.22 8.83
CA LEU A 69 -13.82 -5.57 7.78
C LEU A 69 -14.86 -6.54 8.34
N GLN A 70 -16.12 -6.33 7.96
CA GLN A 70 -17.21 -7.23 8.28
C GLN A 70 -17.50 -8.11 7.06
N GLN A 71 -17.52 -9.42 7.26
CA GLN A 71 -18.01 -10.34 6.23
C GLN A 71 -19.54 -10.25 6.19
N VAL A 72 -20.09 -9.99 5.01
CA VAL A 72 -21.53 -9.99 4.76
C VAL A 72 -21.86 -11.13 3.81
N TRP A 73 -22.94 -11.84 4.12
CA TRP A 73 -23.52 -12.85 3.23
C TRP A 73 -24.56 -12.14 2.38
N VAL A 74 -24.38 -12.16 1.06
CA VAL A 74 -25.36 -11.63 0.11
C VAL A 74 -26.07 -12.82 -0.51
N LEU A 75 -27.41 -12.78 -0.52
CA LEU A 75 -28.20 -13.77 -1.24
C LEU A 75 -27.90 -13.62 -2.73
N GLU A 76 -27.58 -14.73 -3.39
CA GLU A 76 -27.43 -14.76 -4.83
C GLU A 76 -28.79 -14.45 -5.45
N ASP A 77 -28.86 -13.38 -6.25
CA ASP A 77 -30.07 -13.06 -7.02
C ASP A 77 -30.16 -14.10 -8.15
N GLU A 78 -31.13 -15.00 -8.08
CA GLU A 78 -31.51 -15.83 -9.22
C GLU A 78 -32.06 -14.87 -10.30
N GLY A 79 -31.23 -14.58 -11.31
CA GLY A 79 -31.55 -13.64 -12.39
C GLY A 79 -32.77 -14.00 -13.22
#